data_AF-A0A1K1N400-F1
#
_entry.id   AF-A0A1K1N400-F1
#
_cell.length_a   1.000
_cell.length_b   1.000
_cell.length_c   1.000
_cell.angle_alpha   90.00
_cell.angle_beta   90.00
_cell.angle_gamma   90.00
#
_symmetry.space_group_name_H-M   'P 1'
#
loop_
_entity.id
_entity.type
_entity.pdbx_description
1 polymer ?
#
loop_
_entity_poly.entity_id
_entity_poly.type
_entity_poly.pdbx_seq_one_letter_code
_entity_poly.pdbx_strand_id
1 'polypeptide(L)'
;MTPHVAQNTARNGGSAIDARTTRHTGYRISQRKRKCIEQCFGWGKVIGPIRQVMVRGLDKVDQLLTLTMAAYNLIRLRSLAQLRPDCVQ
;
A
#
# COMPACT_ATOMS: atom_id res chain seq x y z
N MET A 1 -3.52 -14.21 20.46
CA MET A 1 -3.19 -13.14 19.50
C MET A 1 -2.89 -13.77 18.14
N THR A 2 -3.39 -13.20 17.04
CA THR A 2 -3.10 -13.70 15.68
C THR A 2 -1.88 -12.97 15.12
N PRO A 3 -0.81 -13.67 14.68
CA PRO A 3 0.38 -13.01 14.18
C PRO A 3 0.13 -12.31 12.84
N HIS A 4 0.56 -11.05 12.71
CA HIS A 4 0.50 -10.29 11.47
C HIS A 4 1.76 -10.54 10.62
N VAL A 5 1.87 -11.74 10.04
CA VAL A 5 3.01 -12.18 9.23
C VAL A 5 2.56 -12.53 7.80
N ALA A 6 3.44 -12.36 6.81
CA ALA A 6 3.19 -12.77 5.43
C ALA A 6 4.02 -14.01 5.08
N GLN A 7 3.42 -14.97 4.38
CA GLN A 7 4.12 -16.12 3.80
C GLN A 7 4.74 -15.73 2.46
N ASN A 8 6.06 -15.94 2.34
CA ASN A 8 6.76 -15.86 1.07
C ASN A 8 6.70 -17.21 0.37
N THR A 9 5.75 -17.35 -0.55
CA THR A 9 5.59 -18.56 -1.38
C THR A 9 6.50 -18.58 -2.61
N ALA A 10 7.15 -17.46 -2.94
CA ALA A 10 8.02 -17.33 -4.11
C ALA A 10 9.48 -17.74 -3.82
N ARG A 11 9.88 -17.81 -2.55
CA ARG A 11 11.21 -18.30 -2.14
C ARG A 11 11.27 -19.82 -2.27
N ASN A 12 12.40 -20.35 -2.74
CA ASN A 12 12.66 -21.78 -2.70
C ASN A 12 12.58 -22.31 -1.24
N GLY A 13 11.80 -23.37 -1.02
CA GLY A 13 11.48 -23.89 0.33
C GLY A 13 10.45 -23.09 1.13
N GLY A 14 9.91 -21.98 0.60
CA GLY A 14 8.86 -21.18 1.22
C GLY A 14 9.23 -20.55 2.56
N SER A 15 8.22 -19.95 3.23
CA SER A 15 8.31 -19.57 4.64
C SER A 15 7.84 -20.72 5.54
N ALA A 16 8.47 -20.88 6.70
CA ALA A 16 8.05 -21.79 7.77
C ALA A 16 6.79 -21.26 8.49
N ILE A 17 5.71 -21.07 7.73
CA ILE A 17 4.40 -20.60 8.21
C ILE A 17 3.38 -21.67 7.85
N ASP A 18 2.79 -22.24 8.89
CA ASP A 18 1.80 -23.31 8.81
C ASP A 18 0.38 -22.77 8.52
N ALA A 19 -0.51 -23.67 8.08
CA ALA A 19 -1.90 -23.42 7.73
C ALA A 19 -2.71 -22.77 8.86
N ARG A 20 -2.33 -22.95 10.13
CA ARG A 20 -2.97 -22.27 11.28
C ARG A 20 -3.03 -20.75 11.11
N THR A 21 -2.03 -20.14 10.48
CA THR A 21 -1.96 -18.69 10.24
C THR A 21 -2.61 -18.29 8.90
N THR A 22 -2.53 -19.14 7.88
CA THR A 22 -2.91 -18.79 6.50
C THR A 22 -4.34 -19.19 6.10
N ARG A 23 -4.95 -20.16 6.80
CA ARG A 23 -6.28 -20.73 6.47
C ARG A 23 -7.43 -19.74 6.59
N HIS A 24 -7.29 -18.71 7.42
CA HIS A 24 -8.39 -17.82 7.76
C HIS A 24 -8.65 -16.80 6.64
N THR A 25 -9.91 -16.50 6.33
CA THR A 25 -10.30 -15.51 5.31
C THR A 25 -9.65 -14.14 5.55
N GLY A 26 -9.50 -13.73 6.82
CA GLY A 26 -8.84 -12.48 7.19
C GLY A 26 -7.38 -12.40 6.74
N TYR A 27 -6.64 -13.52 6.72
CA TYR A 27 -5.27 -13.56 6.22
C TYR A 27 -5.22 -13.21 4.73
N ARG A 28 -6.09 -13.82 3.92
CA ARG A 28 -6.18 -13.53 2.47
C ARG A 28 -6.51 -12.06 2.20
N ILE A 29 -7.44 -11.49 2.96
CA ILE A 29 -7.81 -10.07 2.83
C ILE A 29 -6.64 -9.17 3.21
N SER A 30 -5.96 -9.46 4.34
CA SER A 30 -4.79 -8.70 4.79
C SER A 30 -3.67 -8.71 3.74
N GLN A 31 -3.35 -9.88 3.18
CA GLN A 31 -2.33 -10.01 2.13
C GLN A 31 -2.63 -9.16 0.89
N ARG A 32 -3.92 -9.00 0.54
CA ARG A 32 -4.32 -8.15 -0.59
C ARG A 32 -4.25 -6.66 -0.24
N LYS A 33 -4.69 -6.28 0.97
CA LYS A 33 -4.65 -4.87 1.45
C LYS A 33 -3.22 -4.33 1.62
N ARG A 34 -2.27 -5.15 2.06
CA ARG A 34 -0.86 -4.74 2.21
C ARG A 34 -0.25 -4.21 0.92
N LYS A 35 -0.58 -4.83 -0.22
CA LYS A 35 -0.12 -4.38 -1.54
C LYS A 35 -0.63 -2.98 -1.90
N CYS A 36 -1.81 -2.58 -1.42
CA CYS A 36 -2.33 -1.23 -1.65
C CYS A 36 -1.47 -0.16 -0.96
N ILE A 37 -0.93 -0.48 0.22
CA ILE A 37 -0.01 0.42 0.95
C ILE A 37 1.31 0.52 0.18
N GLU A 38 1.84 -0.60 -0.33
CA GLU A 38 3.07 -0.60 -1.12
C GLU A 38 2.94 0.22 -2.41
N GLN A 39 1.76 0.26 -3.03
CA GLN A 39 1.51 1.08 -4.22
C GLN A 39 1.66 2.58 -3.96
N CYS A 40 1.12 3.11 -2.86
CA CYS A 40 1.25 4.55 -2.57
C CYS A 40 2.70 4.94 -2.28
N PHE A 41 3.43 4.10 -1.53
CA PHE A 41 4.85 4.33 -1.26
C PHE A 41 5.72 4.16 -2.50
N GLY A 42 5.41 3.20 -3.37
CA GLY A 42 6.09 3.02 -4.66
C GLY A 42 5.89 4.22 -5.57
N TRP A 43 4.65 4.67 -5.73
CA TRP A 43 4.30 5.86 -6.51
C TRP A 43 4.98 7.11 -5.96
N GLY A 44 4.90 7.31 -4.64
CA GLY A 44 5.58 8.41 -3.95
C GLY A 44 7.07 8.39 -4.27
N LYS A 45 7.79 7.30 -3.98
CA LYS A 45 9.24 7.22 -4.25
C LYS A 45 9.65 7.54 -5.69
N VAL A 46 8.80 7.25 -6.68
CA VAL A 46 9.08 7.50 -8.11
C VAL A 46 8.70 8.93 -8.53
N ILE A 47 7.52 9.42 -8.12
CA ILE A 47 6.95 10.69 -8.59
C ILE A 47 7.06 11.80 -7.55
N GLY A 48 6.66 11.55 -6.30
CA GLY A 48 6.65 12.54 -5.24
C GLY A 48 7.88 12.38 -4.33
N PRO A 49 8.89 13.25 -4.40
CA PRO A 49 10.33 13.06 -4.10
C PRO A 49 10.72 12.52 -2.70
N ILE A 50 10.10 11.43 -2.25
CA ILE A 50 10.26 10.78 -0.95
C ILE A 50 11.53 9.92 -0.94
N ARG A 51 11.98 9.43 -2.10
CA ARG A 51 13.23 8.67 -2.23
C ARG A 51 14.46 9.55 -1.94
N GLN A 52 14.40 10.82 -2.35
CA GLN A 52 15.47 11.81 -2.19
C GLN A 52 14.83 13.19 -1.92
N VAL A 53 14.52 13.47 -0.66
CA VAL A 53 13.90 14.74 -0.26
C VAL A 53 14.89 15.89 -0.37
N MET A 54 14.47 17.00 -0.97
CA MET A 54 15.31 18.19 -1.20
C MET A 54 15.10 19.28 -0.12
N VAL A 55 14.42 18.95 0.97
CA VAL A 55 14.14 19.85 2.09
C VAL A 55 14.93 19.43 3.33
N ARG A 56 15.19 20.38 4.24
CA ARG A 56 15.87 20.12 5.53
C ARG A 56 14.94 20.43 6.70
N GLY A 57 14.96 19.54 7.71
CA GLY A 57 14.11 19.63 8.91
C GLY A 57 12.89 18.72 8.83
N LEU A 58 12.51 18.11 9.97
CA LEU A 58 11.42 17.13 10.05
C LEU A 58 10.08 17.73 9.62
N ASP A 59 9.77 18.97 10.02
CA ASP A 59 8.51 19.63 9.67
C ASP A 59 8.32 19.78 8.15
N LYS A 60 9.40 20.12 7.43
CA LYS A 60 9.34 20.25 5.97
C LYS A 60 9.20 18.89 5.27
N VAL A 61 9.85 17.86 5.81
CA VAL A 61 9.73 16.49 5.30
C VAL A 61 8.30 15.97 5.52
N ASP A 62 7.70 16.26 6.68
CA ASP A 62 6.33 15.88 7.00
C ASP A 62 5.31 16.53 6.05
N GLN A 63 5.46 17.83 5.79
CA GLN A 63 4.64 18.53 4.80
C GLN A 63 4.77 17.93 3.38
N LEU A 64 6.00 17.62 2.96
CA LEU A 64 6.27 17.01 1.65
C LEU A 64 5.63 15.62 1.54
N LEU A 65 5.74 14.80 2.58
CA LEU A 65 5.11 13.49 2.65
C LEU A 65 3.58 13.61 2.58
N THR A 66 3.00 14.50 3.38
CA THR A 66 1.55 14.73 3.46
C THR A 66 0.99 15.18 2.11
N LEU A 67 1.64 16.15 1.46
CA LEU A 67 1.24 16.63 0.14
C LEU A 67 1.34 15.52 -0.91
N THR A 68 2.42 14.73 -0.89
CA THR A 68 2.61 13.61 -1.82
C THR A 68 1.52 12.55 -1.66
N MET A 69 1.18 12.18 -0.44
CA MET A 69 0.12 11.20 -0.15
C MET A 69 -1.27 11.74 -0.50
N ALA A 70 -1.52 13.04 -0.29
CA ALA A 70 -2.75 13.69 -0.72
C ALA A 70 -2.90 13.65 -2.25
N ALA A 71 -1.84 13.96 -2.99
CA ALA A 71 -1.83 13.86 -4.45
C ALA A 71 -2.09 12.42 -4.94
N TYR A 72 -1.47 11.42 -4.31
CA TYR A 72 -1.75 10.02 -4.61
C TYR A 72 -3.23 9.67 -4.39
N ASN A 73 -3.83 10.14 -3.29
CA ASN A 73 -5.25 9.89 -3.02
C ASN A 73 -6.14 10.48 -4.10
N LEU A 74 -5.86 11.69 -4.60
CA LEU A 74 -6.63 12.31 -5.70
C LEU A 74 -6.54 11.50 -7.00
N ILE A 75 -5.33 11.07 -7.39
CA ILE A 75 -5.13 10.22 -8.58
C ILE A 75 -5.87 8.90 -8.41
N ARG A 76 -5.80 8.29 -7.22
CA ARG A 76 -6.49 7.04 -6.92
C ARG A 76 -8.01 7.22 -6.98
N LEU A 77 -8.56 8.31 -6.45
CA LEU A 77 -9.99 8.62 -6.52
C LEU A 77 -10.46 8.75 -7.97
N ARG A 78 -9.69 9.38 -8.85
CA ARG A 78 -10.00 9.43 -10.29
C ARG A 78 -10.13 8.03 -10.89
N SER A 79 -9.17 7.14 -10.65
CA SER A 79 -9.25 5.76 -11.16
C SER A 79 -10.41 4.98 -10.56
N LEU A 80 -10.71 5.17 -9.29
CA LEU A 80 -11.86 4.52 -8.64
C LEU A 80 -13.20 5.05 -9.17
N ALA A 81 -13.29 6.34 -9.50
CA ALA A 81 -14.47 6.94 -10.10
C ALA A 81 -14.75 6.34 -11.49
N GLN A 82 -13.71 6.09 -12.30
CA GLN A 82 -13.83 5.43 -13.61
C GLN A 82 -14.30 3.97 -13.52
N LEU A 83 -13.96 3.28 -12.42
CA LEU A 83 -14.40 1.91 -12.18
C LEU A 83 -15.82 1.83 -11.64
N ARG A 84 -16.40 2.96 -11.21
CA ARG A 84 -17.81 3.00 -10.83
C ARG A 84 -18.61 2.97 -12.14
N PRO A 85 -19.39 1.91 -12.42
CA PRO A 85 -20.30 1.98 -13.56
C PRO A 85 -21.18 3.21 -13.36
N ASP A 86 -21.40 3.97 -14.43
CA ASP A 86 -22.43 5.00 -14.44
C ASP A 86 -23.71 4.30 -14.01
N CYS A 87 -24.14 4.55 -12.77
CA CYS A 87 -25.45 4.13 -12.34
C CYS A 87 -26.38 4.96 -13.20
N VAL A 88 -26.82 4.36 -14.30
CA VAL A 88 -27.87 4.85 -15.17
C VAL A 88 -28.99 5.31 -14.26
N GLN A 89 -29.26 6.61 -14.33
CA GLN A 89 -30.43 7.24 -13.74
C GLN A 89 -31.67 6.83 -14.55
#